data_AF-A0A2D5ZPN2-F1
#
_entry.id   AF-A0A2D5ZPN2-F1
#
_cell.length_a   1.000
_cell.length_b   1.000
_cell.length_c   1.000
_cell.angle_alpha   90.00
_cell.angle_beta   90.00
_cell.angle_gamma   90.00
#
_symmetry.space_group_name_H-M   'P 1'
#
loop_
_entity.id
_entity.type
_entity.pdbx_description
1 polymer ?
#
loop_
_entity_poly.entity_id
_entity_poly.type
_entity_poly.pdbx_seq_one_letter_code
_entity_poly.pdbx_strand_id
1 'polypeptide(L)' 'MGAELVGVIQSLMSTCRLHSVDLYTYLVDVLLRIADHPDARVEELTPRLWKELFADDPLKSDLDVIPPRHQWRRAG' A
#
# COMPACT_ATOMS: atom_id res chain seq x y z
N MET A 1 -4.31 -21.29 11.64
CA MET A 1 -3.77 -19.91 11.60
C MET A 1 -3.52 -19.41 10.18
N GLY A 2 -3.00 -20.21 9.23
CA GLY A 2 -2.79 -19.73 7.85
C GLY A 2 -4.05 -19.51 7.00
N ALA A 3 -5.08 -20.36 7.13
CA ALA A 3 -6.27 -20.30 6.27
C ALA A 3 -7.10 -19.00 6.43
N GLU A 4 -7.16 -18.44 7.63
CA GLU A 4 -7.88 -17.20 7.91
C GLU A 4 -7.21 -16.00 7.24
N LEU A 5 -5.89 -15.86 7.40
CA LEU A 5 -5.11 -14.82 6.75
C LEU A 5 -5.20 -14.90 5.22
N VAL A 6 -5.15 -16.13 4.68
CA VAL A 6 -5.36 -16.35 3.25
C VAL A 6 -6.76 -15.90 2.84
N GLY A 7 -7.79 -16.21 3.63
CA GLY A 7 -9.16 -15.73 3.41
C GLY A 7 -9.24 -14.20 3.34
N VAL A 8 -8.64 -13.51 4.30
CA VAL A 8 -8.60 -12.03 4.33
C VAL A 8 -7.91 -11.45 3.10
N ILE A 9 -6.73 -11.98 2.74
CA ILE A 9 -5.98 -11.52 1.56
C ILE A 9 -6.76 -11.79 0.27
N GLN A 10 -7.40 -12.95 0.14
CA GLN A 10 -8.24 -13.27 -1.02
C GLN A 10 -9.44 -12.34 -1.15
N SER A 11 -10.13 -12.05 -0.05
CA SER A 11 -11.22 -11.07 -0.03
C SER A 11 -10.74 -9.68 -0.45
N LEU A 12 -9.62 -9.20 0.11
CA LEU A 12 -9.04 -7.91 -0.23
C LEU A 12 -8.65 -7.83 -1.71
N MET A 13 -8.00 -8.88 -2.23
CA MET A 13 -7.65 -8.98 -3.64
C MET A 13 -8.88 -8.91 -4.54
N SER A 14 -9.98 -9.57 -4.16
CA SER A 14 -11.24 -9.51 -4.90
C SER A 14 -11.81 -8.09 -4.91
N THR A 15 -11.84 -7.42 -3.76
CA THR A 15 -12.33 -6.03 -3.64
C THR A 15 -11.48 -5.06 -4.46
N CYS A 16 -10.15 -5.18 -4.42
CA CYS A 16 -9.27 -4.33 -5.24
C CYS A 16 -9.54 -4.50 -6.74
N ARG A 17 -9.72 -5.75 -7.20
CA ARG A 17 -10.10 -6.02 -8.60
C ARG A 17 -11.42 -5.38 -8.99
N LEU A 18 -12.45 -5.49 -8.13
CA LEU A 18 -13.76 -4.90 -8.37
C LEU A 18 -13.70 -3.38 -8.52
N HIS A 19 -12.80 -2.71 -7.80
CA HIS A 19 -12.62 -1.25 -7.87
C HIS A 19 -11.53 -0.80 -8.86
N SER A 20 -10.94 -1.73 -9.63
CA SER A 20 -9.80 -1.45 -10.52
C SER A 20 -8.66 -0.74 -9.79
N VAL A 21 -8.30 -1.27 -8.62
CA VAL A 21 -7.21 -0.80 -7.76
C VAL A 21 -6.06 -1.80 -7.88
N ASP A 22 -4.84 -1.31 -8.10
CA ASP A 22 -3.64 -2.13 -8.01
C ASP A 22 -3.39 -2.53 -6.55
N LEU A 23 -3.35 -3.83 -6.29
CA LEU A 23 -3.24 -4.37 -4.93
C LEU A 23 -1.94 -3.96 -4.26
N TYR A 24 -0.83 -3.97 -5.00
CA TYR A 24 0.49 -3.68 -4.44
C TYR A 24 0.57 -2.22 -3.99
N THR A 25 0.20 -1.29 -4.87
CA THR A 25 0.16 0.15 -4.59
C THR A 25 -0.75 0.46 -3.40
N TYR A 26 -1.96 -0.09 -3.39
CA TYR A 26 -2.90 0.08 -2.29
C TYR A 26 -2.35 -0.45 -0.97
N LEU A 27 -1.80 -1.67 -0.97
CA LEU A 27 -1.35 -2.31 0.27
C LEU A 27 -0.13 -1.60 0.84
N VAL A 28 0.82 -1.19 0.00
CA VAL A 28 2.00 -0.41 0.43
C VAL A 28 1.56 0.91 1.04
N ASP A 29 0.69 1.66 0.34
CA ASP A 29 0.22 2.95 0.84
C ASP A 29 -0.55 2.80 2.15
N VAL A 30 -1.53 1.89 2.23
CA VAL A 30 -2.32 1.67 3.44
C VAL A 30 -1.46 1.23 4.62
N LEU A 31 -0.48 0.34 4.43
CA LEU A 31 0.40 -0.10 5.51
C LEU A 31 1.30 1.02 6.03
N LEU A 32 1.73 1.94 5.16
CA LEU A 32 2.51 3.10 5.57
C LEU A 32 1.63 4.18 6.23
N ARG A 33 0.43 4.40 5.68
CA ARG A 33 -0.50 5.46 6.09
C ARG A 33 -1.22 5.16 7.40
N ILE A 34 -1.52 3.88 7.69
CA ILE A 34 -2.31 3.48 8.86
C ILE A 34 -1.66 3.88 10.19
N ALA A 35 -0.33 4.07 10.22
CA ALA A 35 0.39 4.48 11.42
C ALA A 35 -0.03 5.86 11.94
N ASP A 36 -0.38 6.78 11.04
CA ASP A 36 -0.72 8.17 11.36
C ASP A 36 -2.18 8.53 11.00
N HIS A 37 -2.97 7.57 10.51
CA HIS A 37 -4.35 7.80 10.08
C HIS A 37 -5.31 7.78 11.29
N PRO A 38 -6.25 8.74 11.43
CA PRO A 38 -7.19 8.72 12.53
C PRO A 38 -8.08 7.46 12.55
N ASP A 39 -8.15 6.77 13.70
CA ASP A 39 -8.98 5.57 13.88
C ASP A 39 -10.44 5.76 13.43
N ALA A 40 -11.00 6.95 13.71
CA ALA A 40 -12.37 7.31 13.37
C ALA A 40 -12.63 7.46 11.86
N ARG A 41 -11.59 7.39 11.02
CA ARG A 41 -11.64 7.54 9.56
C ARG A 41 -11.05 6.33 8.84
N VAL A 42 -10.90 5.19 9.51
CA VAL A 42 -10.28 3.98 8.95
C VAL A 42 -10.96 3.49 7.67
N GLU A 43 -12.25 3.78 7.49
CA GLU A 43 -13.01 3.50 6.28
C GLU A 43 -12.43 4.15 5.02
N GLU A 44 -11.75 5.30 5.16
CA GLU A 44 -11.05 5.97 4.05
C GLU A 44 -9.92 5.11 3.48
N LEU A 45 -9.40 4.17 4.26
CA LEU A 45 -8.37 3.23 3.82
C LEU A 45 -8.95 2.01 3.09
N THR A 46 -10.28 1.87 2.95
CA THR A 46 -10.87 0.80 2.13
C THR A 46 -10.57 1.02 0.64
N PRO A 47 -10.49 -0.04 -0.21
CA PRO A 47 -10.04 0.12 -1.61
C PRO A 47 -10.82 1.14 -2.43
N ARG A 48 -12.13 1.27 -2.18
CA ARG A 48 -12.96 2.25 -2.88
C ARG A 48 -12.63 3.69 -2.48
N LEU A 49 -12.65 4.00 -1.18
CA LEU A 49 -12.40 5.36 -0.70
C LEU A 49 -10.93 5.74 -0.83
N TRP A 50 -10.01 4.80 -0.63
CA TRP A 50 -8.58 5.03 -0.86
C TRP A 50 -8.33 5.48 -2.30
N LYS A 51 -9.01 4.86 -3.28
CA LYS A 51 -8.91 5.26 -4.68
C LYS A 51 -9.35 6.69 -4.92
N GLU A 52 -10.40 7.13 -4.23
CA GLU A 52 -10.96 8.48 -4.35
C GLU A 52 -10.09 9.54 -3.65
N LEU A 53 -9.38 9.17 -2.58
CA LEU A 53 -8.72 10.11 -1.68
C LEU A 53 -7.19 10.16 -1.81
N PHE A 54 -6.54 9.06 -2.20
CA PHE A 54 -5.09 8.90 -2.07
C PHE A 54 -4.40 8.34 -3.33
N ALA A 55 -5.13 7.69 -4.24
CA ALA A 55 -4.51 6.99 -5.38
C ALA A 55 -3.76 7.90 -6.38
N ASP A 56 -4.05 9.20 -6.40
CA ASP A 56 -3.35 10.16 -7.26
C ASP A 56 -1.91 10.43 -6.78
N ASP A 57 -1.65 10.31 -5.47
CA ASP A 57 -0.31 10.47 -4.87
C ASP A 57 -0.13 9.50 -3.69
N PRO A 58 0.06 8.19 -3.97
CA PRO A 58 0.17 7.17 -2.94
C PRO A 58 1.54 7.23 -2.25
N LEU A 59 1.58 6.88 -0.97
CA LEU A 59 2.85 6.62 -0.28
C LEU A 59 3.54 5.41 -0.94
N LYS A 60 4.86 5.52 -1.11
CA LYS A 60 5.67 4.52 -1.81
C LYS A 60 6.70 3.92 -0.87
N SER A 61 7.17 2.73 -1.22
CA SER A 61 8.24 2.07 -0.48
C SER A 61 9.55 2.82 -0.67
N ASP A 62 10.40 2.85 0.36
CA ASP A 62 11.79 3.35 0.25
C ASP A 62 12.60 2.59 -0.82
N LEU A 63 12.18 1.36 -1.15
CA LEU A 63 12.77 0.56 -2.23
C LEU A 63 12.49 1.15 -3.62
N ASP A 64 11.45 1.97 -3.78
CA ASP A 64 11.16 2.68 -5.03
C ASP A 64 12.08 3.89 -5.21
N VAL A 65 12.81 4.30 -4.15
CA VAL A 65 13.71 5.47 -4.15
C VAL A 65 15.16 5.07 -4.48
N ILE A 66 15.46 3.82 -4.88
CA ILE A 66 16.85 3.38 -5.14
C ILE A 66 17.55 4.34 -6.13
N PRO A 67 18.51 5.17 -5.67
CA PRO A 67 19.32 5.94 -6.60
C PRO A 67 20.26 4.99 -7.35
N PRO A 68 20.67 5.31 -8.59
CA PRO A 68 21.46 4.41 -9.43
C PRO A 68 22.68 3.87 -8.67
N ARG A 69 22.88 2.55 -8.76
CA ARG A 69 23.88 1.73 -8.04
C ARG A 69 25.34 2.05 -8.43
N HIS A 70 25.79 3.30 -8.31
CA HIS A 70 27.17 3.71 -8.64
C HIS A 70 27.76 4.77 -7.68
N GLN A 71 27.54 4.68 -6.37
CA GLN A 71 28.23 5.59 -5.43
C GLN A 71 28.79 4.96 -4.14
N TRP A 72 28.54 3.69 -3.86
CA TRP A 72 29.09 2.99 -2.68
C TRP A 72 30.49 2.35 -2.89
N ARG A 73 31.28 2.80 -3.88
CA ARG A 73 32.67 2.35 -4.13
C ARG A 73 33.72 3.48 -4.08
N ARG A 74 33.40 4.65 -3.51
CA ARG A 74 34.35 5.78 -3.39
C ARG A 74 34.46 6.39 -1.99
N ALA A 75 34.05 5.66 -0.95
CA ALA A 75 34.56 5.92 0.39
C ALA A 75 35.74 4.95 0.58
N GLY A 76 36.95 5.51 0.54
CA GLY A 76 38.20 4.78 0.78
C GLY A 76 38.44 4.48 2.24
#